data_AF-A0A662SSD5-F1
#
_entry.id   AF-A0A662SSD5-F1
#
_cell.length_a   1.000
_cell.length_b   1.000
_cell.length_c   1.000
_cell.angle_alpha   90.00
_cell.angle_beta   90.00
_cell.angle_gamma   90.00
#
_symmetry.space_group_name_H-M   'P 1'
#
loop_
_entity.id
_entity.type
_entity.pdbx_description
1 polymer ?
#
loop_
_entity_poly.entity_id
_entity_poly.type
_entity_poly.pdbx_seq_one_letter_code
_entity_poly.pdbx_strand_id
1 'polypeptide(L)'
;MEGEERVEFKPIPARDLLVEILSTSELMIDLAYASALFNDEDLAQNVVELSEKVDRLCHQLAMIIAIAARDKEDAEAMLGLWVLASNSDKMSDAATDVAYTVLRGLGTPRIASEAFEEVEERIGRYNLNENSILVGKTPKELALEGKIGVDIIALRRGEEWIFNPSDVVLA
;
A
#
# COMPACT_ATOMS: atom_id res chain seq x y z
N MET A 1 16.01 -8.84 19.67
CA MET A 1 15.39 -7.50 19.57
C MET A 1 16.52 -6.52 19.29
N GLU A 2 17.02 -6.54 18.06
CA GLU A 2 18.01 -5.58 17.57
C GLU A 2 17.24 -4.56 16.73
N GLY A 3 17.33 -3.28 17.12
CA GLY A 3 17.26 -2.17 16.17
C GLY A 3 15.89 -1.74 15.64
N GLU A 4 14.83 -1.66 16.44
CA GLU A 4 13.75 -0.74 16.08
C GLU A 4 14.31 0.69 16.16
N GLU A 5 14.54 1.29 15.00
CA GLU A 5 14.97 2.67 14.87
C GLU A 5 13.93 3.55 15.58
N ARG A 6 14.35 4.23 16.64
CA ARG A 6 13.43 4.97 17.52
C ARG A 6 12.71 6.04 16.70
N VAL A 7 11.40 5.86 16.50
CA VAL A 7 10.58 6.80 15.74
C VAL A 7 10.60 8.17 16.43
N GLU A 8 11.18 9.16 15.77
CA GLU A 8 11.19 10.54 16.26
C GLU A 8 9.80 11.18 16.10
N PHE A 9 9.36 11.88 17.13
CA PHE A 9 8.11 12.61 17.10
C PHE A 9 8.16 13.73 16.04
N LYS A 10 7.12 13.77 15.20
CA LYS A 10 6.90 14.85 14.23
C LYS A 10 5.48 15.40 14.39
N PRO A 11 5.28 16.72 14.41
CA PRO A 11 3.97 17.34 14.60
C PRO A 11 3.14 17.29 13.30
N ILE A 12 2.73 16.09 12.90
CA ILE A 12 1.90 15.84 11.71
C ILE A 12 0.43 15.76 12.16
N PRO A 13 -0.55 16.30 11.41
CA PRO A 13 -1.95 16.14 11.75
C PRO A 13 -2.35 14.65 11.80
N ALA A 14 -3.05 14.23 12.86
CA ALA A 14 -3.51 12.85 13.04
C ALA A 14 -4.33 12.33 11.85
N ARG A 15 -5.13 13.22 11.23
CA ARG A 15 -5.90 12.92 10.01
C ARG A 15 -4.98 12.48 8.88
N ASP A 16 -3.89 13.20 8.65
CA ASP A 16 -3.01 12.96 7.51
C ASP A 16 -2.22 11.66 7.69
N LEU A 17 -1.80 11.37 8.93
CA LEU A 17 -1.23 10.07 9.26
C LEU A 17 -2.22 8.93 9.04
N LEU A 18 -3.48 9.09 9.46
CA LEU A 18 -4.49 8.06 9.30
C LEU A 18 -4.80 7.81 7.81
N VAL A 19 -4.90 8.87 7.01
CA VAL A 19 -5.07 8.75 5.54
C VAL A 19 -3.89 8.01 4.93
N GLU A 20 -2.65 8.36 5.31
CA GLU A 20 -1.46 7.71 4.78
C GLU A 20 -1.40 6.22 5.17
N ILE A 21 -1.75 5.88 6.42
CA ILE A 21 -1.82 4.49 6.90
C ILE A 21 -2.84 3.70 6.09
N LEU A 22 -4.06 4.22 5.94
CA LEU A 22 -5.15 3.56 5.20
C LEU A 22 -4.75 3.35 3.74
N SER A 23 -4.38 4.41 3.03
CA SER A 23 -4.06 4.33 1.60
C SER A 23 -2.81 3.51 1.32
N THR A 24 -1.81 3.51 2.22
CA THR A 24 -0.64 2.63 2.07
C THR A 24 -1.02 1.17 2.29
N SER A 25 -1.85 0.87 3.30
CA SER A 25 -2.28 -0.50 3.59
C SER A 25 -3.16 -1.09 2.48
N GLU A 26 -4.03 -0.27 1.87
CA GLU A 26 -4.83 -0.66 0.70
C GLU A 26 -3.93 -1.01 -0.49
N LEU A 27 -3.01 -0.10 -0.85
CA LEU A 27 -2.02 -0.35 -1.90
C LEU A 27 -1.21 -1.63 -1.64
N MET A 28 -0.80 -1.88 -0.40
CA MET A 28 -0.02 -3.07 -0.06
C MET A 28 -0.76 -4.37 -0.38
N ILE A 29 -2.08 -4.42 -0.20
CA ILE A 29 -2.89 -5.60 -0.56
C ILE A 29 -2.81 -5.85 -2.06
N ASP A 30 -3.00 -4.80 -2.87
CA ASP A 30 -2.94 -4.92 -4.32
C ASP A 30 -1.55 -5.34 -4.81
N LEU A 31 -0.50 -4.75 -4.23
CA LEU A 31 0.88 -5.10 -4.57
C LEU A 31 1.25 -6.51 -4.12
N ALA A 32 0.77 -6.96 -2.96
CA ALA A 32 0.99 -8.31 -2.49
C ALA A 32 0.36 -9.33 -3.44
N TYR A 33 -0.89 -9.10 -3.86
CA TYR A 33 -1.52 -9.96 -4.86
C TYR A 33 -0.87 -9.86 -6.24
N ALA A 34 -0.45 -8.68 -6.68
CA ALA A 34 0.31 -8.51 -7.92
C ALA A 34 1.62 -9.32 -7.88
N SER A 35 2.37 -9.24 -6.77
CA SER A 35 3.61 -9.98 -6.58
C SER A 35 3.39 -11.50 -6.63
N ALA A 36 2.32 -11.98 -6.01
CA ALA A 36 1.94 -13.39 -5.98
C ALA A 36 1.47 -13.89 -7.35
N LEU A 37 0.68 -13.09 -8.08
CA LEU A 37 0.15 -13.44 -9.39
C LEU A 37 1.25 -13.48 -10.46
N PHE A 38 2.20 -12.54 -10.40
CA PHE A 38 3.26 -12.42 -11.39
C PHE A 38 4.59 -13.04 -10.96
N ASN A 39 4.64 -13.63 -9.75
CA ASN A 39 5.85 -14.14 -9.11
C ASN A 39 7.00 -13.12 -9.16
N ASP A 40 6.69 -11.89 -8.77
CA ASP A 40 7.57 -10.71 -8.85
C ASP A 40 8.18 -10.41 -7.47
N GLU A 41 9.42 -10.84 -7.27
CA GLU A 41 10.15 -10.66 -6.01
C GLU A 41 10.44 -9.18 -5.71
N ASP A 42 10.62 -8.34 -6.73
CA ASP A 42 10.84 -6.90 -6.54
C ASP A 42 9.60 -6.27 -5.91
N LEU A 43 8.41 -6.56 -6.46
CA LEU A 43 7.15 -6.10 -5.86
C LEU A 43 6.95 -6.62 -4.44
N ALA A 44 7.25 -7.90 -4.20
CA ALA A 44 7.12 -8.48 -2.87
C ALA A 44 8.04 -7.78 -1.85
N GLN A 45 9.26 -7.42 -2.25
CA GLN A 45 10.19 -6.65 -1.41
C GLN A 45 9.66 -5.23 -1.13
N ASN A 46 9.07 -4.57 -2.13
CA ASN A 46 8.44 -3.26 -1.93
C ASN A 46 7.27 -3.32 -0.94
N VAL A 47 6.49 -4.41 -0.91
CA VAL A 47 5.43 -4.60 0.11
C VAL A 47 6.02 -4.61 1.52
N VAL A 48 7.13 -5.32 1.73
CA VAL A 48 7.82 -5.34 3.04
C VAL A 48 8.28 -3.94 3.44
N GLU A 49 8.85 -3.16 2.51
CA GLU A 49 9.30 -1.79 2.78
C GLU A 49 8.13 -0.84 3.12
N LEU A 50 6.99 -1.01 2.45
CA LEU A 50 5.76 -0.28 2.76
C LEU A 50 5.20 -0.67 4.13
N SER A 51 5.31 -1.92 4.54
CA SER A 51 4.91 -2.38 5.88
C SER A 51 5.67 -1.65 6.98
N GLU A 52 7.01 -1.55 6.84
CA GLU A 52 7.83 -0.78 7.79
C GLU A 52 7.44 0.70 7.82
N LYS A 53 6.99 1.26 6.69
CA LYS A 53 6.46 2.63 6.65
C LYS A 53 5.15 2.74 7.43
N VAL A 54 4.22 1.78 7.27
CA VAL A 54 2.95 1.75 8.02
C VAL A 54 3.22 1.67 9.52
N ASP A 55 4.11 0.78 9.97
CA ASP A 55 4.49 0.68 11.39
C ASP A 55 5.01 2.02 11.95
N ARG A 56 5.93 2.67 11.23
CA ARG A 56 6.44 4.00 11.62
C ARG A 56 5.32 5.06 11.72
N LEU A 57 4.35 5.04 10.81
CA LEU A 57 3.21 5.98 10.84
C LEU A 57 2.27 5.68 12.01
N CYS A 58 1.99 4.41 12.30
CA CYS A 58 1.22 3.97 13.45
C CYS A 58 1.87 4.41 14.77
N HIS A 59 3.19 4.28 14.87
CA HIS A 59 3.97 4.79 16.00
C HIS A 59 3.84 6.31 16.17
N GLN A 60 3.89 7.08 15.07
CA GLN A 60 3.68 8.53 15.13
C GLN A 60 2.27 8.91 15.59
N LEU A 61 1.25 8.21 15.06
CA LEU A 61 -0.13 8.46 15.44
C LEU A 61 -0.37 8.13 16.93
N ALA A 62 0.21 7.04 17.43
CA ALA A 62 0.14 6.66 18.84
C ALA A 62 0.72 7.77 19.75
N MET A 63 1.87 8.33 19.38
CA MET A 63 2.47 9.45 20.14
C MET A 63 1.57 10.69 20.12
N ILE A 64 0.98 11.04 18.97
CA ILE A 64 0.07 12.19 18.86
C ILE A 64 -1.18 11.99 19.72
N ILE A 65 -1.79 10.80 19.67
CA ILE A 65 -2.95 10.45 20.49
C ILE A 65 -2.60 10.58 21.98
N ALA A 66 -1.46 10.04 22.40
CA ALA A 66 -1.01 10.07 23.79
C ALA A 66 -0.74 11.49 24.32
N ILE A 67 -0.20 12.39 23.47
CA ILE A 67 0.06 13.79 23.83
C ILE A 67 -1.24 14.61 23.85
N ALA A 68 -2.17 14.32 22.93
CA ALA A 68 -3.42 15.06 22.79
C ALA A 68 -4.46 14.72 23.86
N ALA A 69 -4.47 13.49 24.37
CA ALA A 69 -5.44 13.04 25.37
C ALA A 69 -5.10 13.54 26.78
N ARG A 70 -5.90 14.48 27.31
CA ARG A 70 -5.67 15.10 28.63
C ARG A 70 -6.60 14.62 29.72
N ASP A 71 -7.75 14.07 29.34
CA ASP A 71 -8.76 13.51 30.24
C ASP A 71 -9.38 12.24 29.63
N LYS A 72 -10.38 11.70 30.33
CA LYS A 72 -11.07 10.47 29.93
C LYS A 72 -11.81 10.67 28.60
N GLU A 73 -12.44 11.82 28.44
CA GLU A 73 -13.26 12.17 27.29
C GLU A 73 -12.39 12.32 26.03
N ASP A 74 -11.24 12.98 26.12
CA ASP A 74 -10.26 13.05 25.04
C ASP A 74 -9.77 11.64 24.66
N ALA A 75 -9.47 10.79 25.65
CA ALA A 75 -9.01 9.41 25.39
C ALA A 75 -10.07 8.56 24.68
N GLU A 76 -11.34 8.67 25.10
CA GLU A 76 -12.47 8.00 24.45
C GLU A 76 -12.66 8.48 23.00
N ALA A 77 -12.50 9.78 22.75
CA ALA A 77 -12.60 10.35 21.40
C ALA A 77 -11.46 9.87 20.47
N MET A 78 -10.24 9.70 21.00
CA MET A 78 -9.08 9.27 20.21
C MET A 78 -9.04 7.76 19.96
N LEU A 79 -9.79 6.96 20.73
CA LEU A 79 -9.82 5.50 20.59
C LEU A 79 -10.19 5.06 19.17
N GLY A 80 -11.13 5.75 18.52
CA GLY A 80 -11.54 5.44 17.15
C GLY A 80 -10.39 5.58 16.14
N LEU A 81 -9.53 6.59 16.31
CA LEU A 81 -8.37 6.79 15.44
C LEU A 81 -7.36 5.65 15.59
N TRP A 82 -7.08 5.26 16.83
CA TRP A 82 -6.16 4.16 17.10
C TRP A 82 -6.69 2.83 16.57
N VAL A 83 -7.98 2.54 16.77
CA VAL A 83 -8.60 1.31 16.30
C VAL A 83 -8.52 1.20 14.77
N LEU A 84 -8.76 2.29 14.04
CA LEU A 84 -8.61 2.28 12.58
C LEU A 84 -7.18 2.00 12.17
N ALA A 85 -6.22 2.78 12.70
CA ALA A 85 -4.81 2.62 12.35
C ALA A 85 -4.27 1.22 12.69
N SER A 86 -4.55 0.70 13.89
CA SER A 86 -4.08 -0.62 14.31
C SER A 86 -4.69 -1.77 13.50
N ASN A 87 -5.90 -1.61 12.95
CA ASN A 87 -6.46 -2.63 12.06
C ASN A 87 -5.90 -2.51 10.64
N SER A 88 -5.62 -1.31 10.15
CA SER A 88 -4.90 -1.11 8.88
C SER A 88 -3.49 -1.69 8.94
N ASP A 89 -2.79 -1.53 10.06
CA ASP A 89 -1.48 -2.13 10.32
C ASP A 89 -1.52 -3.67 10.20
N LYS A 90 -2.54 -4.31 10.79
CA LYS A 90 -2.76 -5.75 10.63
C LYS A 90 -3.08 -6.18 9.19
N MET A 91 -3.72 -5.31 8.40
CA MET A 91 -3.92 -5.56 6.97
C MET A 91 -2.57 -5.51 6.22
N SER A 92 -1.71 -4.56 6.58
CA SER A 92 -0.33 -4.46 6.11
C SER A 92 0.49 -5.71 6.47
N ASP A 93 0.37 -6.22 7.69
CA ASP A 93 1.01 -7.48 8.11
C ASP A 93 0.56 -8.66 7.24
N ALA A 94 -0.76 -8.79 7.01
CA ALA A 94 -1.31 -9.85 6.19
C ALA A 94 -0.84 -9.77 4.72
N ALA A 95 -0.75 -8.55 4.16
CA ALA A 95 -0.18 -8.33 2.84
C ALA A 95 1.30 -8.73 2.78
N THR A 96 2.05 -8.44 3.84
CA THR A 96 3.46 -8.82 3.99
C THR A 96 3.63 -10.34 4.08
N ASP A 97 2.73 -11.04 4.77
CA ASP A 97 2.71 -12.51 4.81
C ASP A 97 2.52 -13.12 3.42
N VAL A 98 1.64 -12.54 2.60
CA VAL A 98 1.47 -12.93 1.19
C VAL A 98 2.76 -12.67 0.40
N ALA A 99 3.37 -11.50 0.54
CA ALA A 99 4.64 -11.17 -0.11
C ALA A 99 5.77 -12.15 0.29
N TYR A 100 5.83 -12.56 1.56
CA TYR A 100 6.81 -13.55 2.01
C TYR A 100 6.66 -14.92 1.34
N THR A 101 5.46 -15.30 0.88
CA THR A 101 5.31 -16.54 0.11
C THR A 101 6.09 -16.49 -1.21
N VAL A 102 6.14 -15.31 -1.84
CA VAL A 102 6.90 -15.06 -3.06
C VAL A 102 8.40 -15.02 -2.74
N LEU A 103 8.80 -14.21 -1.76
CA LEU A 103 10.22 -14.06 -1.36
C LEU A 103 10.86 -15.36 -0.88
N ARG A 104 10.08 -16.31 -0.35
CA ARG A 104 10.56 -17.63 0.08
C ARG A 104 10.51 -18.69 -1.02
N GLY A 105 10.13 -18.32 -2.24
CA GLY A 105 10.01 -19.24 -3.38
C GLY A 105 8.94 -20.31 -3.20
N LEU A 106 7.95 -20.08 -2.32
CA LEU A 106 6.81 -21.00 -2.14
C LEU A 106 5.85 -20.89 -3.33
N GLY A 107 5.81 -19.70 -3.96
CA GLY A 107 4.93 -19.39 -5.08
C GLY A 107 3.45 -19.39 -4.68
N THR A 108 2.59 -19.09 -5.65
CA THR A 108 1.14 -19.10 -5.46
C THR A 108 0.60 -20.50 -5.81
N PRO A 109 -0.09 -21.20 -4.89
CA PRO A 109 -0.72 -22.48 -5.21
C PRO A 109 -1.68 -22.32 -6.39
N ARG A 110 -1.75 -23.32 -7.27
CA ARG A 110 -2.59 -23.26 -8.48
C ARG A 110 -4.05 -22.88 -8.19
N ILE A 111 -4.61 -23.37 -7.09
CA ILE A 111 -5.98 -23.04 -6.69
C ILE A 111 -6.16 -21.55 -6.35
N ALA A 112 -5.14 -20.90 -5.81
CA ALA A 112 -5.17 -19.46 -5.55
C ALA A 112 -5.10 -18.68 -6.87
N SER A 113 -4.27 -19.11 -7.83
CA SER A 113 -4.25 -18.53 -9.18
C SER A 113 -5.60 -18.65 -9.89
N GLU A 114 -6.28 -19.79 -9.79
CA GLU A 114 -7.62 -20.00 -10.37
C GLU A 114 -8.67 -19.12 -9.67
N ALA A 115 -8.58 -18.95 -8.33
CA ALA A 115 -9.46 -18.04 -7.60
C ALA A 115 -9.31 -16.58 -8.06
N PHE A 116 -8.10 -16.14 -8.43
CA PHE A 116 -7.87 -14.80 -8.99
C PHE A 116 -8.50 -14.57 -10.37
N GLU A 117 -8.89 -15.61 -11.09
CA GLU A 117 -9.65 -15.43 -12.35
C GLU A 117 -11.14 -15.14 -12.07
N GLU A 118 -11.65 -15.55 -10.92
CA GLU A 118 -13.08 -15.44 -10.56
C GLU A 118 -13.41 -14.21 -9.69
N VAL A 119 -12.40 -13.47 -9.21
CA VAL A 119 -12.61 -12.24 -8.44
C VAL A 119 -13.18 -11.11 -9.31
N GLU A 120 -14.02 -10.29 -8.67
CA GLU A 120 -14.66 -9.12 -9.29
C GLU A 120 -13.62 -8.06 -9.70
N GLU A 121 -12.65 -7.80 -8.82
CA GLU A 121 -11.52 -6.91 -9.09
C GLU A 121 -10.30 -7.71 -9.50
N ARG A 122 -9.74 -7.38 -10.67
CA ARG A 122 -8.61 -8.10 -11.26
C ARG A 122 -7.39 -7.22 -11.36
N ILE A 123 -6.24 -7.83 -11.09
CA ILE A 123 -4.94 -7.20 -11.27
C ILE A 123 -4.37 -7.61 -12.62
N GLY A 124 -3.93 -6.62 -13.41
CA GLY A 124 -3.33 -6.82 -14.71
C GLY A 124 -1.95 -6.15 -14.81
N ARG A 125 -1.05 -6.77 -15.57
CA ARG A 125 0.25 -6.18 -15.93
C ARG A 125 0.27 -5.89 -17.43
N TYR A 126 0.55 -4.63 -17.79
CA TYR A 126 0.54 -4.17 -19.17
C TYR A 126 1.84 -3.45 -19.52
N ASN A 127 2.42 -3.78 -20.67
CA ASN A 127 3.52 -3.02 -21.24
C ASN A 127 2.97 -1.88 -22.10
N LEU A 128 3.45 -0.67 -21.88
CA LEU A 128 3.05 0.49 -22.66
C LEU A 128 3.87 0.57 -23.96
N ASN A 129 3.19 0.53 -25.09
CA ASN A 129 3.84 0.71 -26.39
C ASN A 129 4.06 2.20 -26.68
N GLU A 130 5.16 2.54 -27.38
CA GLU A 130 5.51 3.92 -27.75
C GLU A 130 4.40 4.64 -28.54
N ASN A 131 3.60 3.90 -29.32
CA ASN A 131 2.49 4.43 -30.11
C ASN A 131 1.15 4.46 -29.36
N SER A 132 1.14 4.18 -28.06
CA SER A 132 -0.09 4.15 -27.25
C SER A 132 -0.65 5.55 -27.02
N ILE A 133 -1.97 5.66 -27.02
CA ILE A 133 -2.69 6.92 -26.72
C ILE A 133 -2.52 7.40 -25.26
N LEU A 134 -1.94 6.55 -24.40
CA LEU A 134 -1.65 6.86 -23.00
C LEU A 134 -0.27 7.51 -22.82
N VAL A 135 0.64 7.37 -23.79
CA VAL A 135 1.98 7.96 -23.74
C VAL A 135 1.89 9.49 -23.68
N GLY A 136 2.71 10.09 -22.82
CA GLY A 136 2.78 11.54 -22.63
C GLY A 136 1.67 12.12 -21.74
N LYS A 137 0.85 11.26 -21.10
CA LYS A 137 -0.21 11.67 -20.17
C LYS A 137 0.05 11.12 -18.77
N THR A 138 -0.53 11.77 -17.77
CA THR A 138 -0.54 11.29 -16.39
C THR A 138 -1.82 10.48 -16.09
N PRO A 139 -1.80 9.52 -15.14
CA PRO A 139 -3.01 8.83 -14.68
C PRO A 139 -4.14 9.77 -14.27
N LYS A 140 -3.80 10.90 -13.62
CA LYS A 140 -4.76 11.94 -13.24
C LYS A 140 -5.45 12.62 -14.42
N GLU A 141 -4.72 12.94 -15.49
CA GLU A 141 -5.32 13.48 -16.72
C GLU A 141 -6.19 12.45 -17.43
N LEU A 142 -5.77 11.19 -17.40
CA LEU A 142 -6.51 10.09 -18.00
C LEU A 142 -7.82 9.82 -17.24
N ALA A 143 -7.80 9.92 -15.91
CA ALA A 143 -8.93 9.62 -15.02
C ALA A 143 -9.57 8.27 -15.36
N LEU A 144 -8.74 7.23 -15.52
CA LEU A 144 -9.18 5.91 -15.98
C LEU A 144 -10.14 5.25 -14.98
N GLU A 145 -9.91 5.43 -13.68
CA GLU A 145 -10.76 4.91 -12.61
C GLU A 145 -12.22 5.35 -12.80
N GLY A 146 -12.46 6.66 -12.93
CA GLY A 146 -13.80 7.20 -13.13
C GLY A 146 -14.42 6.95 -14.52
N LYS A 147 -13.62 6.59 -15.53
CA LYS A 147 -14.10 6.38 -16.91
C LYS A 147 -14.39 4.92 -17.24
N ILE A 148 -13.50 4.03 -16.80
CA ILE A 148 -13.49 2.61 -17.16
C ILE A 148 -13.20 1.69 -15.97
N GLY A 149 -13.08 2.21 -14.74
CA GLY A 149 -12.85 1.41 -13.55
C GLY A 149 -11.43 0.86 -13.43
N VAL A 150 -10.45 1.45 -14.11
CA VAL A 150 -9.05 1.01 -14.04
C VAL A 150 -8.25 1.97 -13.18
N ASP A 151 -7.73 1.49 -12.06
CA ASP A 151 -6.76 2.20 -11.25
C ASP A 151 -5.32 1.77 -11.60
N ILE A 152 -4.40 2.73 -11.65
CA ILE A 152 -2.98 2.47 -11.88
C ILE A 152 -2.29 2.59 -10.53
N ILE A 153 -2.09 1.46 -9.87
CA ILE A 153 -1.48 1.36 -8.54
C ILE A 153 0.06 1.43 -8.57
N ALA A 154 0.68 1.02 -9.68
CA ALA A 154 2.12 0.93 -9.81
C ALA A 154 2.59 1.14 -11.25
N LEU A 155 3.76 1.76 -11.40
CA LEU A 155 4.48 1.93 -12.66
C LEU A 155 5.92 1.44 -12.48
N ARG A 156 6.37 0.54 -13.35
CA ARG A 156 7.77 0.12 -13.42
C ARG A 156 8.47 0.87 -14.56
N ARG A 157 9.55 1.59 -14.25
CA ARG A 157 10.41 2.25 -15.24
C ARG A 157 11.84 1.76 -15.08
N GLY A 158 12.22 0.78 -15.90
CA GLY A 158 13.48 0.07 -15.73
C GLY A 158 13.46 -0.75 -14.45
N GLU A 159 14.35 -0.40 -13.51
CA GLU A 159 14.46 -1.04 -12.20
C GLU A 159 13.68 -0.30 -11.10
N GLU A 160 13.18 0.91 -11.38
CA GLU A 160 12.44 1.70 -10.40
C GLU A 160 10.95 1.40 -10.43
N TRP A 161 10.37 1.27 -9.24
CA TRP A 161 8.93 1.23 -9.02
C TRP A 161 8.42 2.58 -8.53
N ILE A 162 7.29 3.00 -9.08
CA ILE A 162 6.57 4.20 -8.66
C ILE A 162 5.16 3.80 -8.29
N PHE A 163 4.82 3.95 -7.01
CA PHE A 163 3.50 3.59 -6.48
C PHE A 163 2.55 4.78 -6.44
N ASN A 164 1.26 4.51 -6.66
CA ASN A 164 0.21 5.52 -6.83
C ASN A 164 0.65 6.70 -7.73
N PRO A 165 1.06 6.44 -8.99
CA PRO A 165 1.71 7.41 -9.88
C PRO A 165 0.79 8.51 -10.46
N SER A 166 -0.04 9.17 -9.64
CA SER A 166 -1.09 10.11 -10.08
C SER A 166 -0.63 11.17 -11.09
N ASP A 167 0.51 11.81 -10.81
CA ASP A 167 1.04 12.93 -11.59
C ASP A 167 2.27 12.55 -12.43
N VAL A 168 2.55 11.25 -12.57
CA VAL A 168 3.71 10.75 -13.33
C VAL A 168 3.34 10.56 -14.79
N VAL A 169 4.13 11.13 -15.69
CA VAL A 169 3.93 10.96 -17.13
C VAL A 169 4.23 9.51 -17.52
N LEU A 170 3.26 8.86 -18.16
CA LEU A 170 3.40 7.53 -18.74
C LEU A 170 4.26 7.65 -20.00
N ALA A 171 5.35 6.87 -20.04
CA ALA A 171 6.33 6.86 -21.11
C ALA A 171 6.76 5.42 -21.38
#